data_AF-C9SYZ9-F1
#
_entry.id   AF-C9SYZ9-F1
#
_cell.length_a   1.000
_cell.length_b   1.000
_cell.length_c   1.000
_cell.angle_alpha   90.00
_cell.angle_beta   90.00
_cell.angle_gamma   90.00
#
_symmetry.space_group_name_H-M   'P 1'
#
loop_
_entity.id
_entity.type
_entity.pdbx_description
1 polymer ?
#
loop_
_entity_poly.entity_id
_entity_poly.type
_entity_poly.pdbx_seq_one_letter_code
_entity_poly.pdbx_strand_id
1 'polypeptide(L)'
;MPCSWCYKHNLSCRTGPDSSRCAVCIKRGRSCDGLATSSTITRYSTVVEDLKRQEDQAEAKLSELQEQLAAAVARLSRLRKTRKATEDRMNQLFARSMAELDEEDNCLPPETVQTRIINDRAEWGPPDEIDWSKYGFDTGSSPEFPVYPPKSPLPCDSSQPGSPGL
;
A
#
# COMPACT_ATOMS: atom_id res chain seq x y z
N MET A 1 17.56 24.10 -44.31
CA MET A 1 18.51 24.13 -43.18
C MET A 1 19.94 24.23 -43.69
N PRO A 2 20.85 24.93 -42.99
CA PRO A 2 22.26 24.95 -43.36
C PRO A 2 22.94 23.61 -43.06
N CYS A 3 23.91 23.21 -43.90
CA CYS A 3 24.79 22.08 -43.56
C CYS A 3 25.73 22.46 -42.40
N SER A 4 26.25 21.45 -41.70
CA SER A 4 27.09 21.62 -40.50
C SER A 4 28.25 22.60 -40.69
N TRP A 5 28.86 22.60 -41.88
CA TRP A 5 29.97 23.49 -42.17
C TRP A 5 29.52 24.94 -42.43
N CYS A 6 28.48 25.14 -43.26
CA CYS A 6 27.94 26.48 -43.48
C CYS A 6 27.40 27.09 -42.18
N TYR A 7 26.81 26.29 -41.30
CA TYR A 7 26.38 26.74 -39.97
C TYR A 7 27.56 27.21 -39.11
N LYS A 8 28.64 26.41 -39.03
CA LYS A 8 29.84 26.76 -38.26
C LYS A 8 30.57 28.01 -38.77
N HIS A 9 30.39 28.38 -40.03
CA HIS A 9 31.10 29.50 -40.67
C HIS A 9 30.16 30.67 -40.99
N ASN A 10 28.91 30.63 -40.52
CA ASN A 10 27.88 31.65 -40.76
C ASN A 10 27.67 31.99 -42.24
N LEU A 11 27.72 30.96 -43.11
CA LEU A 11 27.54 31.12 -44.56
C LEU A 11 26.11 30.77 -44.99
N SER A 12 25.63 31.44 -46.04
CA SER A 12 24.33 31.13 -46.63
C SER A 12 24.38 29.79 -47.37
N CYS A 13 23.75 28.78 -46.78
CA CYS A 13 23.69 27.44 -47.35
C CYS A 13 22.50 27.34 -48.32
N ARG A 14 22.77 27.43 -49.63
CA ARG A 14 21.77 27.25 -50.68
C ARG A 14 22.04 25.97 -51.44
N THR A 15 21.03 25.11 -51.52
CA THR A 15 21.04 23.84 -52.27
C THR A 15 20.12 24.03 -53.48
N GLY A 16 20.60 23.68 -54.67
CA GLY A 16 19.78 23.69 -55.90
C GLY A 16 18.85 22.49 -55.96
N PRO A 17 17.79 22.53 -56.78
CA PRO A 17 16.81 21.43 -56.89
C PRO A 17 17.43 20.11 -57.37
N ASP A 18 18.45 20.18 -58.22
CA ASP A 18 19.06 19.00 -58.87
C ASP A 18 20.31 18.47 -58.13
N SER A 19 20.67 19.06 -57.00
CA SER A 19 21.90 18.74 -56.28
C SER A 19 21.62 18.38 -54.83
N SER A 20 22.19 17.27 -54.37
CA SER A 20 22.20 16.92 -52.95
C SER A 20 23.15 17.79 -52.10
N ARG A 21 23.96 18.64 -52.76
CA ARG A 21 25.02 19.44 -52.15
C ARG A 21 24.76 20.93 -52.29
N CYS A 22 25.06 21.69 -51.24
CA CYS A 22 24.99 23.15 -51.28
C CYS A 22 26.12 23.73 -52.14
N ALA A 23 25.91 24.95 -52.65
CA ALA A 23 26.86 25.63 -53.54
C ALA A 23 28.28 25.73 -52.96
N VAL A 24 28.40 25.88 -51.63
CA VAL A 24 29.71 26.00 -50.99
C VAL A 24 30.41 24.65 -50.83
N CYS A 25 29.67 23.58 -50.49
CA CYS A 25 30.22 22.22 -50.44
C CYS A 25 30.62 21.70 -51.83
N ILE A 26 29.91 22.12 -52.89
CA ILE A 26 30.29 21.85 -54.28
C ILE A 26 31.65 22.49 -54.58
N LYS A 27 31.79 23.80 -54.34
CA LYS A 27 33.05 24.53 -54.56
C LYS A 27 34.23 23.93 -53.79
N ARG A 28 33.98 23.39 -52.60
CA ARG A 28 35.00 22.75 -51.76
C ARG A 28 35.31 21.30 -52.14
N GLY A 29 34.48 20.65 -52.97
CA GLY A 29 34.68 19.24 -53.32
C GLY A 29 34.39 18.25 -52.17
N ARG A 30 33.62 18.65 -51.13
CA ARG A 30 33.29 17.78 -49.97
C ARG A 30 31.79 17.44 -49.90
N SER A 31 31.45 16.38 -49.16
CA SER A 31 30.05 15.99 -48.88
C SER A 31 29.28 17.11 -48.17
N CYS A 32 27.96 17.10 -48.31
CA CYS A 32 27.06 18.09 -47.72
C CYS A 32 26.00 17.39 -46.89
N ASP A 33 25.99 17.66 -45.59
CA ASP A 33 25.10 16.98 -44.64
C ASP A 33 23.72 17.67 -44.50
N GLY A 34 23.49 18.76 -45.24
CA GLY A 34 22.31 19.64 -45.06
C GLY A 34 20.96 19.01 -45.40
N LEU A 35 20.91 17.97 -46.22
CA LEU A 35 19.68 17.22 -46.52
C LEU A 35 19.46 16.07 -45.53
N ALA A 36 20.54 15.42 -45.08
CA ALA A 36 20.46 14.35 -44.10
C ALA A 36 19.97 14.85 -42.73
N THR A 37 20.32 16.08 -42.35
CA THR A 37 19.86 16.68 -41.08
C THR A 37 18.35 16.91 -41.05
N SER A 38 17.73 17.25 -42.19
CA SER A 38 16.29 17.52 -42.23
C SER A 38 15.44 16.28 -41.94
N SER A 39 15.77 15.15 -42.58
CA SER A 39 15.00 13.90 -42.38
C SER A 39 15.22 13.31 -40.98
N THR A 40 16.42 13.46 -40.41
CA THR A 40 16.68 13.06 -39.03
C THR A 40 15.88 13.89 -38.04
N ILE A 41 15.74 15.21 -38.24
CA ILE A 41 14.98 16.08 -37.35
C ILE A 41 13.50 15.69 -37.34
N THR A 42 12.91 15.40 -38.50
CA THR A 42 11.52 14.94 -38.57
C THR A 42 11.30 13.63 -37.81
N ARG A 43 12.25 12.67 -37.92
CA ARG A 43 12.19 11.42 -37.14
C ARG A 43 12.30 11.68 -35.64
N TYR A 44 13.21 12.55 -35.21
CA TYR A 44 13.32 12.89 -33.80
C TYR A 44 12.08 13.63 -33.30
N SER A 45 11.46 14.51 -34.10
CA SER A 45 10.22 15.17 -33.69
C SER A 45 9.08 14.18 -33.47
N THR A 46 8.91 13.17 -34.33
CA THR A 46 7.86 12.16 -34.10
C THR A 46 8.13 11.33 -32.85
N VAL A 47 9.40 10.96 -32.62
CA VAL A 47 9.79 10.23 -31.40
C VAL A 47 9.53 11.08 -30.15
N VAL A 48 9.85 12.37 -30.19
CA VAL A 48 9.59 13.28 -29.07
C VAL A 48 8.09 13.39 -28.79
N GLU A 49 7.25 13.54 -29.81
CA GLU A 49 5.79 13.59 -29.61
C GLU A 49 5.22 12.26 -29.09
N ASP A 50 5.75 11.12 -29.56
CA ASP A 50 5.38 9.81 -29.02
C ASP A 50 5.78 9.65 -27.55
N LEU A 51 6.97 10.12 -27.17
CA LEU A 51 7.44 10.11 -25.78
C LEU A 51 6.57 11.01 -24.90
N LYS A 52 6.26 12.23 -25.33
CA LYS A 52 5.34 13.12 -24.60
C LYS A 52 3.99 12.46 -24.36
N ARG A 53 3.43 11.80 -25.38
CA ARG A 53 2.17 11.06 -25.24
C ARG A 53 2.28 9.92 -24.22
N GLN A 54 3.43 9.23 -24.16
CA GLN A 54 3.67 8.18 -23.17
C GLN A 54 3.83 8.75 -21.76
N GLU A 55 4.50 9.90 -21.62
CA GLU A 55 4.62 10.66 -20.37
C GLU A 55 3.23 11.07 -19.87
N ASP A 56 2.42 11.73 -20.70
CA ASP A 56 1.05 12.15 -20.34
C ASP A 56 0.18 10.95 -19.90
N GLN A 57 0.30 9.81 -20.58
CA GLN A 57 -0.41 8.59 -20.20
C GLN A 57 0.07 8.00 -18.88
N ALA A 58 1.36 8.06 -18.60
CA ALA A 58 1.92 7.62 -17.33
C ALA A 58 1.49 8.56 -16.19
N GLU A 59 1.50 9.87 -16.42
CA GLU A 59 1.03 10.87 -15.46
C GLU A 59 -0.45 10.69 -15.12
N ALA A 60 -1.32 10.48 -16.11
CA ALA A 60 -2.74 10.22 -15.88
C ALA A 60 -2.98 8.95 -15.02
N LYS A 61 -2.20 7.90 -15.24
CA LYS A 61 -2.25 6.68 -14.41
C LYS A 61 -1.75 6.94 -13.00
N LEU A 62 -0.70 7.74 -12.85
CA LEU A 62 -0.19 8.13 -11.53
C LEU A 62 -1.23 8.93 -10.75
N SER A 63 -1.92 9.89 -11.38
CA SER A 63 -2.99 10.64 -10.71
C SER A 63 -4.15 9.72 -10.28
N GLU A 64 -4.56 8.78 -11.12
CA GLU A 64 -5.61 7.82 -10.77
C GLU A 64 -5.20 6.95 -9.56
N LEU A 65 -3.96 6.44 -9.55
CA LEU A 65 -3.45 5.64 -8.44
C LEU A 65 -3.33 6.45 -7.15
N GLN A 66 -2.99 7.74 -7.24
CA GLN A 66 -2.96 8.63 -6.07
C GLN A 66 -4.35 8.83 -5.47
N GLU A 67 -5.38 8.98 -6.30
CA GLU A 67 -6.78 9.07 -5.84
C GLU A 67 -7.23 7.78 -5.16
N GLN A 68 -6.92 6.62 -5.76
CA GLN A 68 -7.22 5.32 -5.16
C GLN A 68 -6.49 5.12 -3.82
N LEU A 69 -5.22 5.50 -3.75
CA LEU A 69 -4.44 5.46 -2.51
C LEU A 69 -5.06 6.36 -1.44
N ALA A 70 -5.42 7.60 -1.79
CA ALA A 70 -6.07 8.53 -0.87
C ALA A 70 -7.39 7.96 -0.33
N ALA A 71 -8.22 7.36 -1.20
CA ALA A 71 -9.46 6.69 -0.80
C ALA A 71 -9.22 5.50 0.14
N ALA A 72 -8.22 4.66 -0.17
CA ALA A 72 -7.85 3.51 0.66
C ALA A 72 -7.33 3.95 2.04
N VAL A 73 -6.48 4.97 2.09
CA VAL A 73 -5.97 5.57 3.33
C VAL A 73 -7.10 6.17 4.16
N ALA A 74 -8.03 6.89 3.52
CA ALA A 74 -9.21 7.43 4.20
C ALA A 74 -10.06 6.31 4.81
N ARG A 75 -10.32 5.22 4.07
CA ARG A 75 -11.05 4.05 4.58
C ARG A 75 -10.34 3.41 5.77
N LEU A 76 -9.03 3.20 5.67
CA LEU A 76 -8.22 2.65 6.75
C LEU A 76 -8.26 3.53 8.00
N SER A 77 -8.20 4.86 7.84
CA SER A 77 -8.31 5.79 8.96
C SER A 77 -9.67 5.69 9.69
N ARG A 78 -10.76 5.52 8.93
CA ARG A 78 -12.11 5.32 9.51
C ARG A 78 -12.18 4.01 10.26
N LEU A 79 -11.67 2.92 9.67
CA LEU A 79 -11.63 1.61 10.31
C LEU A 79 -10.84 1.62 11.62
N ARG A 80 -9.70 2.32 11.65
CA ARG A 80 -8.93 2.50 12.90
C ARG A 80 -9.72 3.26 13.96
N LYS A 81 -10.44 4.32 13.57
CA LYS A 81 -11.28 5.09 14.50
C LYS A 81 -12.44 4.26 15.03
N THR A 82 -13.15 3.55 14.16
CA THR A 82 -14.27 2.69 14.59
C THR A 82 -13.79 1.57 15.49
N ARG A 83 -12.65 0.93 15.18
CA ARG A 83 -12.06 -0.11 16.02
C ARG A 83 -11.75 0.40 17.42
N LYS A 84 -11.06 1.54 17.52
CA LYS A 84 -10.76 2.17 18.82
C LYS A 84 -12.05 2.49 19.59
N ALA A 85 -13.03 3.12 18.96
CA ALA A 85 -14.30 3.44 19.61
C ALA A 85 -15.05 2.18 20.09
N THR A 86 -14.99 1.08 19.35
CA THR A 86 -15.58 -0.20 19.78
C THR A 86 -14.80 -0.84 20.91
N GLU A 87 -13.46 -0.81 20.88
CA GLU A 87 -12.59 -1.27 21.97
C GLU A 87 -12.86 -0.47 23.25
N ASP A 88 -12.96 0.86 23.15
CA ASP A 88 -13.24 1.75 24.27
C ASP A 88 -14.62 1.48 24.87
N ARG A 89 -15.66 1.30 24.03
CA ARG A 89 -17.01 0.97 24.49
C ARG A 89 -17.06 -0.41 25.15
N MET A 90 -16.34 -1.39 24.60
CA MET A 90 -16.21 -2.72 25.19
C MET A 90 -15.55 -2.63 26.57
N ASN A 91 -14.45 -1.89 26.70
CA ASN A 91 -13.75 -1.69 27.97
C ASN A 91 -14.63 -0.98 29.01
N GLN A 92 -15.45 0.00 28.60
CA GLN A 92 -16.40 0.67 29.50
C GLN A 92 -17.49 -0.29 30.01
N LEU A 93 -18.03 -1.14 29.13
CA LEU A 93 -19.02 -2.14 29.53
C LEU A 93 -18.42 -3.19 30.46
N PHE A 94 -17.20 -3.66 30.19
CA PHE A 94 -16.47 -4.55 31.09
C PHE A 94 -16.21 -3.90 32.45
N ALA A 95 -15.73 -2.66 32.48
CA ALA A 95 -15.49 -1.95 33.73
C ALA A 95 -16.77 -1.78 34.56
N ARG A 96 -17.89 -1.45 33.91
CA ARG A 96 -19.20 -1.36 34.57
C ARG A 96 -19.67 -2.71 35.09
N SER A 97 -19.57 -3.77 34.29
CA SER A 97 -19.96 -5.12 34.70
C SER A 97 -19.14 -5.60 35.89
N MET A 98 -17.84 -5.33 35.92
CA MET A 98 -17.00 -5.66 37.06
C MET A 98 -17.39 -4.87 38.32
N ALA A 99 -17.69 -3.58 38.18
CA ALA A 99 -18.17 -2.77 39.30
C ALA A 99 -19.53 -3.25 39.85
N GLU A 100 -20.45 -3.66 38.99
CA GLU A 100 -21.74 -4.24 39.39
C GLU A 100 -21.54 -5.55 40.18
N LEU A 101 -20.61 -6.42 39.75
CA LEU A 101 -20.27 -7.64 40.50
C LEU A 101 -19.62 -7.34 41.85
N ASP A 102 -18.69 -6.39 41.90
CA ASP A 102 -18.05 -5.97 43.16
C ASP A 102 -19.08 -5.36 44.12
N GLU A 103 -20.06 -4.60 43.64
CA GLU A 103 -21.16 -4.06 44.45
C GLU A 103 -22.07 -5.17 44.99
N GLU A 104 -22.44 -6.16 44.16
CA GLU A 104 -23.22 -7.32 44.58
C GLU A 104 -22.50 -8.13 45.67
N ASP A 105 -21.21 -8.40 45.49
CA ASP A 105 -20.40 -9.14 46.47
C ASP A 105 -20.23 -8.37 47.79
N ASN A 106 -20.11 -7.04 47.74
CA ASN A 106 -19.98 -6.20 48.94
C ASN A 106 -21.31 -5.97 49.68
N CYS A 107 -22.46 -6.11 49.02
CA CYS A 107 -23.78 -5.94 49.64
C CYS A 107 -24.33 -7.22 50.28
N LEU A 108 -23.77 -8.38 49.94
CA LEU A 108 -24.17 -9.66 50.52
C LEU A 108 -23.44 -9.88 51.85
N PRO A 109 -24.16 -10.20 52.95
CA PRO A 109 -23.52 -10.68 54.17
C PRO A 109 -22.56 -11.84 53.85
N PRO A 110 -21.37 -11.94 54.47
CA PRO A 110 -20.38 -12.97 54.13
C PRO A 110 -20.92 -14.40 54.24
N GLU A 111 -21.89 -14.62 55.13
CA GLU A 111 -22.59 -15.90 55.29
C GLU A 111 -23.49 -16.27 54.09
N THR A 112 -24.06 -15.27 53.42
CA THR A 112 -24.89 -15.47 52.22
C THR A 112 -24.06 -15.73 50.97
N VAL A 113 -22.88 -15.10 50.84
CA VAL A 113 -21.92 -15.38 49.76
C VAL A 113 -21.43 -16.83 49.85
N GLN A 114 -21.04 -17.28 51.05
CA GLN A 114 -20.54 -18.64 51.24
C GLN A 114 -21.60 -19.71 50.98
N THR A 115 -22.85 -19.47 51.40
CA THR A 115 -23.97 -20.38 51.13
C THR A 115 -24.36 -20.38 49.64
N ARG A 116 -24.26 -19.24 48.94
CA ARG A 116 -24.46 -19.16 47.49
C ARG A 116 -23.40 -19.96 46.74
N ILE A 117 -22.11 -19.80 47.09
CA ILE A 117 -21.01 -20.58 46.50
C ILE A 117 -21.20 -22.09 46.74
N ILE A 118 -21.66 -22.49 47.93
CA ILE A 118 -21.95 -23.89 48.25
C ILE A 118 -23.13 -24.41 47.43
N ASN A 119 -24.20 -23.62 47.28
CA ASN A 119 -25.38 -23.99 46.50
C ASN A 119 -25.08 -24.03 44.98
N ASP A 120 -24.39 -23.05 44.43
CA ASP A 120 -23.95 -23.04 43.04
C ASP A 120 -23.06 -24.26 42.76
N ARG A 121 -22.14 -24.59 43.67
CA ARG A 121 -21.31 -25.80 43.55
C ARG A 121 -22.13 -27.09 43.62
N ALA A 122 -23.24 -27.11 44.34
CA ALA A 122 -24.16 -28.24 44.36
C ALA A 122 -25.03 -28.31 43.09
N GLU A 123 -25.36 -27.17 42.48
CA GLU A 123 -26.18 -27.06 41.27
C GLU A 123 -25.40 -27.41 40.00
N TRP A 124 -24.16 -26.94 39.88
CA TRP A 124 -23.28 -27.21 38.73
C TRP A 124 -22.49 -28.53 38.86
N GLY A 125 -22.53 -29.17 40.04
CA GLY A 125 -21.83 -30.42 40.33
C GLY A 125 -20.32 -30.26 40.53
N PRO A 126 -19.63 -31.33 40.98
CA PRO A 126 -18.17 -31.33 41.08
C PRO A 126 -17.53 -31.05 39.70
N PRO A 127 -16.45 -30.25 39.63
CA PRO A 127 -15.78 -29.93 38.36
C PRO A 127 -15.38 -31.15 37.52
N ASP A 128 -15.19 -32.31 38.15
CA ASP A 128 -14.78 -33.55 37.51
C ASP A 128 -15.95 -34.41 36.97
N GLU A 129 -17.22 -34.01 37.19
CA GLU A 129 -18.42 -34.76 36.75
C GLU A 129 -19.29 -34.01 35.73
N ILE A 130 -18.85 -32.85 35.24
CA ILE A 130 -19.59 -32.12 34.20
C ILE A 130 -19.40 -32.83 32.85
N ASP A 131 -20.43 -33.55 32.41
CA ASP A 131 -20.47 -34.18 31.08
C ASP A 131 -20.69 -33.12 29.97
N TRP A 132 -19.59 -32.54 29.50
CA TRP A 132 -19.55 -31.56 28.41
C TRP A 132 -20.18 -32.07 27.11
N SER A 133 -20.21 -33.39 26.91
CA SER A 133 -20.80 -34.07 25.76
C SER A 133 -22.31 -33.78 25.64
N LYS A 134 -23.01 -33.62 26.77
CA LYS A 134 -24.44 -33.27 26.84
C LYS A 134 -24.74 -31.87 26.31
N TYR A 135 -23.76 -30.96 26.37
CA TYR A 135 -23.87 -29.59 25.87
C TYR A 135 -23.28 -29.42 24.47
N GLY A 136 -22.97 -30.53 23.78
CA GLY A 136 -22.43 -30.52 22.41
C GLY A 136 -20.93 -30.24 22.33
N PHE A 137 -20.23 -30.18 23.48
CA PHE A 137 -18.77 -30.19 23.55
C PHE A 137 -18.32 -31.65 23.73
N ASP A 138 -18.39 -32.41 22.65
CA ASP A 138 -17.84 -33.76 22.62
C ASP A 138 -16.31 -33.68 22.81
N THR A 139 -15.84 -34.17 23.95
CA THR A 139 -14.39 -34.27 24.25
C THR A 139 -13.73 -35.40 23.44
N GLY A 140 -14.50 -36.16 22.65
CA GLY A 140 -14.03 -37.22 21.75
C GLY A 140 -13.82 -36.79 20.30
N SER A 141 -14.17 -35.56 19.91
CA SER A 141 -13.86 -35.04 18.58
C SER A 141 -13.13 -33.71 18.70
N SER A 142 -11.79 -33.80 18.75
CA SER A 142 -10.95 -32.67 18.36
C SER A 142 -11.50 -32.16 17.02
N PRO A 143 -11.95 -30.89 16.91
CA PRO A 143 -12.13 -30.32 15.60
C PRO A 143 -10.76 -30.46 14.94
N GLU A 144 -10.70 -31.07 13.76
CA GLU A 144 -9.62 -30.80 12.84
C GLU A 144 -9.70 -29.31 12.54
N PHE A 145 -9.14 -28.49 13.44
CA PHE A 145 -8.71 -27.16 13.08
C PHE A 145 -7.81 -27.38 11.87
N PRO A 146 -8.05 -26.73 10.72
CA PRO A 146 -7.10 -26.77 9.64
C PRO A 146 -5.76 -26.35 10.23
N VAL A 147 -4.83 -27.31 10.31
CA VAL A 147 -3.44 -27.04 10.65
C VAL A 147 -2.91 -26.22 9.50
N TYR A 148 -3.05 -24.90 9.61
CA TYR A 148 -2.29 -24.02 8.75
C TYR A 148 -0.83 -24.32 9.03
N PRO A 149 -0.03 -24.68 8.02
CA PRO A 149 1.39 -24.85 8.23
C PRO A 149 1.93 -23.55 8.84
N PRO A 150 2.86 -23.63 9.80
CA PRO A 150 3.47 -22.43 10.35
C PRO A 150 4.05 -21.64 9.19
N LYS A 151 3.53 -20.43 8.96
CA LYS A 151 4.17 -19.49 8.05
C LYS A 151 5.59 -19.34 8.56
N SER A 152 6.54 -19.72 7.72
CA SER A 152 7.97 -19.49 7.92
C SER A 152 8.19 -18.08 8.47
N PRO A 153 9.05 -17.90 9.48
CA PRO A 153 9.30 -16.59 10.05
C PRO A 153 9.72 -15.63 8.94
N LEU A 154 8.99 -14.52 8.81
CA LEU A 154 9.45 -13.42 7.97
C LEU A 154 10.79 -12.94 8.55
N PRO A 155 11.80 -12.67 7.70
CA PRO A 155 13.07 -12.15 8.17
C PRO A 155 12.84 -10.84 8.92
N CYS A 156 13.43 -10.73 10.11
CA CYS A 156 13.54 -9.46 10.81
C CYS A 156 14.31 -8.50 9.91
N ASP A 157 13.60 -7.58 9.27
CA ASP A 157 14.21 -6.49 8.54
C ASP A 157 14.77 -5.51 9.57
N SER A 158 16.05 -5.69 9.87
CA SER A 158 16.86 -4.79 10.67
C SER A 158 17.12 -3.51 9.88
N SER A 159 16.13 -2.62 9.86
CA SER A 159 16.25 -1.28 9.32
C SER A 159 15.87 -0.27 10.40
N GLN A 160 16.87 0.16 11.17
CA GLN A 160 16.79 1.31 12.06
C GLN A 160 16.57 2.59 11.23
N PRO A 161 15.62 3.47 11.59
CA PRO A 161 15.77 4.90 11.29
C PRO A 161 16.50 5.58 12.44
N GLY A 162 17.65 6.17 12.09
CA GLY A 162 18.56 6.86 12.99
C GLY A 162 17.95 8.03 13.73
N SER A 163 18.57 8.32 14.86
CA SER A 163 18.37 9.49 15.71
C SER A 163 18.49 10.78 14.91
N PRO A 164 17.61 11.79 15.10
CA PRO A 164 17.94 13.15 14.75
C PRO A 164 18.78 13.75 15.88
N GLY A 165 20.07 13.95 15.62
CA GLY A 165 20.90 14.89 16.34
C GLY A 165 20.68 16.29 15.76
N LEU A 166 20.23 17.21 16.61
CA LEU A 166 20.72 18.57 16.84
C LEU A 166 19.79 19.29 17.82
#